data_AF-A0AAJ6G537-F1
#
_entry.id   AF-A0AAJ6G537-F1
#
_cell.length_a   1.000
_cell.length_b   1.000
_cell.length_c   1.000
_cell.angle_alpha   90.00
_cell.angle_beta   90.00
_cell.angle_gamma   90.00
#
_symmetry.space_group_name_H-M   'P 1'
#
loop_
_entity.id
_entity.type
_entity.pdbx_description
1 polymer ?
#
loop_
_entity_poly.entity_id
_entity_poly.type
_entity_poly.pdbx_seq_one_letter_code
_entity_poly.pdbx_strand_id
1 'polypeptide(L)'
;MMRSPVLLLSLLCFTGVAQAAPATDAEVRAVVQSLGLGTLGTDMAKLMVDNVPALNALPETDRQCAHAPIKSLLDAQFRRSVISGLGNDGDEVIAEWSRFLGTPGGKSLSSAFAAANPSTIAEKSNVDLSEAERAEVAAFLASPAYTRFIATLDIESELPDDIGVQLAKGLQDQCRIALNPDDIS
;
A
#
# COMPACT_ATOMS: atom_id res chain seq x y z
N MET A 1 -42.08 -34.36 -44.72
CA MET A 1 -42.39 -33.72 -43.43
C MET A 1 -41.20 -33.94 -42.51
N MET A 2 -40.37 -32.92 -42.31
CA MET A 2 -39.16 -32.95 -41.48
C MET A 2 -39.54 -32.85 -40.00
N ARG A 3 -39.04 -33.77 -39.17
CA ARG A 3 -39.07 -33.67 -37.70
C ARG A 3 -37.66 -33.36 -37.22
N SER A 4 -37.40 -32.11 -36.87
CA SER A 4 -36.18 -31.70 -36.17
C SER A 4 -36.43 -31.75 -34.66
N PRO A 5 -35.65 -32.52 -33.88
CA PRO A 5 -35.58 -32.32 -32.44
C PRO A 5 -34.62 -31.16 -32.19
N VAL A 6 -35.16 -30.01 -31.82
CA VAL A 6 -34.36 -28.87 -31.34
C VAL A 6 -33.82 -29.25 -29.98
N LEU A 7 -32.49 -29.46 -29.94
CA LEU A 7 -31.71 -29.64 -28.72
C LEU A 7 -31.94 -28.45 -27.78
N LEU A 8 -32.39 -28.76 -26.55
CA LEU A 8 -32.29 -27.86 -25.41
C LEU A 8 -30.80 -27.59 -25.15
N LEU A 9 -30.32 -26.42 -25.59
CA LEU A 9 -29.04 -25.88 -25.16
C LEU A 9 -29.12 -25.60 -23.66
N SER A 10 -28.39 -26.43 -22.91
CA SER A 10 -27.98 -26.20 -21.54
C SER A 10 -27.36 -24.81 -21.42
N LEU A 11 -28.12 -23.86 -20.85
CA LEU A 11 -27.61 -22.61 -20.30
C LEU A 11 -26.68 -22.98 -19.13
N LEU A 12 -25.43 -23.30 -19.46
CA LEU A 12 -24.32 -23.31 -18.51
C LEU A 12 -24.17 -21.87 -18.04
N CYS A 13 -24.74 -21.60 -16.86
CA CYS A 13 -24.38 -20.45 -16.05
C CYS A 13 -22.87 -20.52 -15.79
N PHE A 14 -22.08 -19.88 -16.66
CA PHE A 14 -20.72 -19.46 -16.33
C PHE A 14 -20.84 -18.35 -15.30
N THR A 15 -21.19 -18.71 -14.06
CA THR A 15 -20.81 -17.90 -12.91
C THR A 15 -19.30 -18.05 -12.82
N GLY A 16 -18.59 -17.16 -13.51
CA GLY A 16 -17.15 -17.02 -13.35
C GLY A 16 -16.88 -16.87 -11.88
N VAL A 17 -16.24 -17.88 -11.28
CA VAL A 17 -15.67 -17.74 -9.95
C VAL A 17 -14.70 -16.58 -10.03
N ALA A 18 -15.03 -15.46 -9.38
CA ALA A 18 -14.05 -14.43 -9.08
C ALA A 18 -12.90 -15.15 -8.39
N GLN A 19 -11.78 -15.28 -9.10
CA GLN A 19 -10.67 -16.05 -8.62
C GLN A 19 -9.91 -15.13 -7.67
N ALA A 20 -10.16 -15.31 -6.36
CA ALA A 20 -9.46 -14.57 -5.31
C ALA A 20 -7.95 -14.58 -5.61
N ALA A 21 -7.38 -13.39 -5.79
CA ALA A 21 -5.95 -13.21 -6.00
C ALA A 21 -5.36 -12.24 -4.95
N PRO A 22 -4.12 -12.46 -4.49
CA PRO A 22 -3.42 -11.45 -3.74
C PRO A 22 -3.27 -10.17 -4.56
N ALA A 23 -3.35 -9.02 -3.91
CA ALA A 23 -3.07 -7.74 -4.57
C ALA A 23 -1.63 -7.70 -5.11
N THR A 24 -1.43 -7.09 -6.27
CA THR A 24 -0.08 -6.92 -6.81
C THR A 24 0.65 -5.74 -6.16
N ASP A 25 1.99 -5.78 -6.14
CA ASP A 25 2.84 -4.67 -5.65
C ASP A 25 2.52 -3.35 -6.35
N ALA A 26 2.22 -3.39 -7.65
CA ALA A 26 1.94 -2.21 -8.45
C ALA A 26 0.60 -1.55 -8.05
N GLU A 27 -0.43 -2.34 -7.80
CA GLU A 27 -1.75 -1.84 -7.39
C GLU A 27 -1.71 -1.27 -5.97
N VAL A 28 -1.07 -1.99 -5.03
CA VAL A 28 -0.89 -1.50 -3.66
C VAL A 28 -0.08 -0.20 -3.66
N ARG A 29 1.00 -0.13 -4.45
CA ARG A 29 1.80 1.09 -4.58
C ARG A 29 0.96 2.28 -5.02
N ALA A 30 0.09 2.11 -6.01
CA ALA A 30 -0.75 3.19 -6.53
C ALA A 30 -1.73 3.73 -5.46
N VAL A 31 -2.36 2.83 -4.69
CA VAL A 31 -3.26 3.21 -3.59
C VAL A 31 -2.49 3.93 -2.48
N VAL A 32 -1.38 3.35 -2.02
CA VAL A 32 -0.53 3.92 -0.95
C VAL A 32 0.00 5.31 -1.33
N GLN A 33 0.42 5.49 -2.57
CA GLN A 33 0.86 6.80 -3.08
C GLN A 33 -0.29 7.81 -3.10
N SER A 34 -1.48 7.38 -3.55
CA SER A 34 -2.66 8.23 -3.57
C SER A 34 -3.08 8.66 -2.16
N LEU A 35 -2.85 7.84 -1.13
CA LEU A 35 -3.14 8.18 0.26
C LEU A 35 -2.06 9.02 0.96
N GLY A 36 -1.00 9.41 0.24
CA GLY A 36 0.12 10.16 0.82
C GLY A 36 1.00 9.36 1.76
N LEU A 37 0.78 8.04 1.89
CA LEU A 37 1.59 7.14 2.72
C LEU A 37 2.98 6.87 2.11
N GLY A 38 3.22 7.30 0.87
CA GLY A 38 4.51 7.15 0.17
C GLY A 38 5.67 7.99 0.73
N THR A 39 5.42 8.91 1.68
CA THR A 39 6.45 9.70 2.36
C THR A 39 6.94 9.05 3.66
N LEU A 40 6.24 8.05 4.21
CA LEU A 40 6.65 7.32 5.40
C LEU A 40 8.07 6.74 5.26
N GLY A 41 8.38 6.17 4.09
CA GLY A 41 9.72 5.68 3.79
C GLY A 41 10.78 6.78 3.75
N THR A 42 10.44 8.03 3.42
CA THR A 42 11.39 9.16 3.44
C THR A 42 11.78 9.51 4.88
N ASP A 43 10.77 9.69 5.75
CA ASP A 43 10.99 10.07 7.14
C ASP A 43 11.70 8.94 7.90
N MET A 44 11.28 7.69 7.67
CA MET A 44 11.91 6.53 8.27
C MET A 44 13.34 6.30 7.75
N ALA A 45 13.60 6.53 6.46
CA ALA A 45 14.96 6.46 5.94
C ALA A 45 15.87 7.51 6.57
N LYS A 46 15.36 8.73 6.78
CA LYS A 46 16.08 9.77 7.51
C LYS A 46 16.37 9.34 8.94
N LEU A 47 15.38 8.80 9.66
CA LEU A 47 15.58 8.29 11.01
C LEU A 47 16.61 7.16 11.06
N MET A 48 16.61 6.23 10.10
CA MET A 48 17.62 5.17 10.05
C MET A 48 19.02 5.74 9.83
N VAL A 49 19.19 6.65 8.87
CA VAL A 49 20.50 7.30 8.62
C VAL A 49 20.98 8.08 9.86
N ASP A 50 20.07 8.77 10.54
CA ASP A 50 20.40 9.60 11.69
C ASP A 50 20.67 8.77 12.97
N ASN A 51 20.03 7.60 13.15
CA ASN A 51 20.08 6.85 14.41
C ASN A 51 20.85 5.52 14.36
N VAL A 52 21.07 4.91 13.19
CA VAL A 52 21.91 3.70 13.08
C VAL A 52 23.37 4.14 13.11
N PRO A 53 24.18 3.73 14.10
CA PRO A 53 25.54 4.25 14.28
C PRO A 53 26.43 4.07 13.04
N ALA A 54 26.32 2.92 12.37
CA ALA A 54 27.10 2.61 11.19
C ALA A 54 26.76 3.51 9.99
N LEU A 55 25.49 3.93 9.84
CA LEU A 55 25.06 4.86 8.80
C LEU A 55 25.40 6.31 9.16
N ASN A 56 25.21 6.70 10.43
CA ASN A 56 25.50 8.06 10.88
C ASN A 56 26.99 8.41 10.75
N ALA A 57 27.87 7.44 11.00
CA ALA A 57 29.32 7.61 10.90
C ALA A 57 29.86 7.77 9.47
N LEU A 58 29.02 7.53 8.44
CA LEU A 58 29.42 7.68 7.04
C LEU A 58 29.68 9.15 6.68
N PRO A 59 30.49 9.43 5.65
CA PRO A 59 30.59 10.75 5.03
C PRO A 59 29.21 11.29 4.62
N GLU A 60 29.03 12.61 4.64
CA GLU A 60 27.75 13.25 4.27
C GLU A 60 27.26 12.84 2.86
N THR A 61 28.17 12.69 1.89
CA THR A 61 27.82 12.25 0.53
C THR A 61 27.26 10.83 0.51
N ASP A 62 27.79 9.96 1.37
CA ASP A 62 27.38 8.56 1.45
C ASP A 62 26.05 8.44 2.21
N ARG A 63 25.86 9.23 3.27
CA ARG A 63 24.56 9.38 3.93
C ARG A 63 23.49 9.87 2.97
N GLN A 64 23.77 10.91 2.19
CA GLN A 64 22.85 11.43 1.17
C GLN A 64 22.50 10.37 0.13
N CYS A 65 23.47 9.57 -0.31
CA CYS A 65 23.21 8.46 -1.22
C CYS A 65 22.33 7.38 -0.56
N ALA A 66 22.60 7.02 0.70
CA ALA A 66 21.93 5.94 1.42
C ALA A 66 20.42 6.14 1.60
N HIS A 67 19.92 7.38 1.60
CA HIS A 67 18.48 7.66 1.74
C HIS A 67 17.62 6.94 0.70
N ALA A 68 18.02 6.93 -0.58
CA ALA A 68 17.23 6.33 -1.66
C ALA A 68 17.07 4.80 -1.54
N PRO A 69 18.14 4.00 -1.39
CA PRO A 69 18.02 2.56 -1.20
C PRO A 69 17.30 2.20 0.11
N ILE A 70 17.54 2.92 1.21
CA ILE A 70 16.82 2.70 2.48
C ILE A 70 15.32 2.95 2.28
N LYS A 71 14.95 4.09 1.71
CA LYS A 71 13.55 4.42 1.41
C LYS A 71 12.89 3.34 0.56
N SER A 72 13.55 2.94 -0.52
CA SER A 72 13.00 1.94 -1.44
C SER A 72 12.76 0.59 -0.77
N LEU A 73 13.66 0.18 0.13
CA LEU A 73 13.53 -1.05 0.89
C LEU A 73 12.35 -0.98 1.87
N LEU A 74 12.24 0.11 2.63
CA LEU A 74 11.16 0.32 3.58
C LEU A 74 9.80 0.43 2.90
N ASP A 75 9.70 1.16 1.79
CA ASP A 75 8.48 1.25 0.98
C ASP A 75 8.07 -0.13 0.44
N ALA A 76 9.03 -0.94 -0.01
CA ALA A 76 8.75 -2.29 -0.49
C ALA A 76 8.28 -3.20 0.65
N GLN A 77 8.91 -3.11 1.82
CA GLN A 77 8.50 -3.89 2.99
C GLN A 77 7.09 -3.52 3.44
N PHE A 78 6.78 -2.22 3.52
CA PHE A 78 5.45 -1.75 3.86
C PHE A 78 4.38 -2.32 2.90
N ARG A 79 4.63 -2.27 1.59
CA ARG A 79 3.70 -2.86 0.62
C ARG A 79 3.57 -4.38 0.76
N ARG A 80 4.66 -5.08 1.06
CA ARG A 80 4.61 -6.53 1.36
C ARG A 80 3.74 -6.83 2.59
N SER A 81 3.86 -6.04 3.66
CA SER A 81 3.00 -6.16 4.84
C SER A 81 1.53 -5.96 4.50
N VAL A 82 1.21 -4.93 3.70
CA VAL A 82 -0.16 -4.68 3.22
C VAL A 82 -0.69 -5.86 2.40
N ILE A 83 0.07 -6.35 1.41
CA ILE A 83 -0.31 -7.49 0.58
C ILE A 83 -0.56 -8.73 1.44
N SER A 84 0.34 -9.02 2.38
CA SER A 84 0.22 -10.17 3.29
C SER A 84 -0.99 -10.03 4.21
N GLY A 85 -1.24 -8.84 4.76
CA GLY A 85 -2.36 -8.57 5.66
C GLY A 85 -3.72 -8.63 4.97
N LEU A 86 -3.79 -8.25 3.68
CA LEU A 86 -5.01 -8.36 2.89
C LEU A 86 -5.36 -9.81 2.53
N GLY A 87 -4.34 -10.66 2.36
CA GLY A 87 -4.53 -12.08 2.07
C GLY A 87 -4.86 -12.38 0.60
N ASN A 88 -5.46 -13.55 0.38
CA ASN A 88 -5.61 -14.13 -0.97
C ASN A 88 -6.68 -13.47 -1.84
N ASP A 89 -7.50 -12.58 -1.29
CA ASP A 89 -8.54 -11.80 -1.97
C ASP A 89 -8.25 -10.29 -1.85
N GLY A 90 -6.98 -9.94 -1.64
CA GLY A 90 -6.56 -8.55 -1.49
C GLY A 90 -6.74 -7.71 -2.76
N ASP A 91 -6.76 -8.34 -3.93
CA ASP A 91 -7.00 -7.65 -5.21
C ASP A 91 -8.37 -6.96 -5.24
N GLU A 92 -9.41 -7.60 -4.72
CA GLU A 92 -10.76 -7.02 -4.62
C GLU A 92 -10.78 -5.78 -3.72
N VAL A 93 -10.09 -5.84 -2.57
CA VAL A 93 -9.97 -4.72 -1.64
C VAL A 93 -9.27 -3.54 -2.32
N ILE A 94 -8.13 -3.79 -2.96
CA ILE A 94 -7.34 -2.74 -3.63
C ILE A 94 -8.08 -2.17 -4.84
N ALA A 95 -8.83 -2.99 -5.58
CA ALA A 95 -9.66 -2.51 -6.69
C ALA A 95 -10.79 -1.58 -6.21
N GLU A 96 -11.42 -1.86 -5.07
CA GLU A 96 -12.44 -0.98 -4.49
C GLU A 96 -11.83 0.35 -4.02
N TRP A 97 -10.68 0.32 -3.33
CA TRP A 97 -9.94 1.52 -2.97
C TRP A 97 -9.56 2.36 -4.18
N SER A 98 -8.99 1.73 -5.21
CA SER A 98 -8.59 2.40 -6.45
C SER A 98 -9.78 3.07 -7.14
N ARG A 99 -10.93 2.38 -7.21
CA ARG A 99 -12.16 2.94 -7.80
C ARG A 99 -12.65 4.15 -7.00
N PHE A 100 -12.72 4.03 -5.68
CA PHE A 100 -13.17 5.12 -4.80
C PHE A 100 -12.24 6.34 -4.89
N LEU A 101 -10.91 6.13 -4.85
CA LEU A 101 -9.93 7.21 -4.98
C LEU A 101 -10.01 7.97 -6.31
N GLY A 102 -10.66 7.39 -7.33
CA GLY A 102 -10.96 8.07 -8.59
C GLY A 102 -12.09 9.11 -8.50
N THR A 103 -12.94 9.05 -7.47
CA THR A 103 -14.12 9.93 -7.33
C THR A 103 -13.76 11.26 -6.64
N PRO A 104 -14.62 12.29 -6.72
CA PRO A 104 -14.39 13.54 -5.98
C PRO A 104 -14.24 13.32 -4.47
N GLY A 105 -15.09 12.46 -3.89
CA GLY A 105 -15.03 12.08 -2.48
C GLY A 105 -13.72 11.38 -2.11
N GLY A 106 -13.26 10.44 -2.95
CA GLY A 106 -11.98 9.76 -2.73
C GLY A 106 -10.75 10.65 -2.84
N LYS A 107 -10.75 11.62 -3.77
CA LYS A 107 -9.68 12.63 -3.87
C LYS A 107 -9.63 13.53 -2.63
N SER A 108 -10.79 13.91 -2.11
CA SER A 108 -10.87 14.69 -0.88
C SER A 108 -10.42 13.88 0.34
N LEU A 109 -10.84 12.60 0.43
CA LEU A 109 -10.35 11.67 1.45
C LEU A 109 -8.83 11.54 1.40
N SER A 110 -8.26 11.25 0.23
CA SER A 110 -6.81 11.15 0.01
C SER A 110 -6.04 12.36 0.54
N SER A 111 -6.54 13.57 0.27
CA SER A 111 -5.94 14.82 0.74
C SER A 111 -6.02 14.98 2.26
N ALA A 112 -7.10 14.50 2.88
CA ALA A 112 -7.24 14.47 4.33
C ALA A 112 -6.40 13.38 5.00
N PHE A 113 -6.21 12.25 4.32
CA PHE A 113 -5.57 11.04 4.85
C PHE A 113 -4.13 11.27 5.27
N ALA A 114 -3.37 12.00 4.45
CA ALA A 114 -1.96 12.33 4.71
C ALA A 114 -1.73 13.19 5.98
N ALA A 115 -2.77 13.79 6.55
CA ALA A 115 -2.68 14.77 7.64
C ALA A 115 -3.60 14.48 8.83
N ALA A 116 -4.17 13.26 8.95
CA ALA A 116 -5.26 13.00 9.88
C ALA A 116 -5.05 11.79 10.81
N ASN A 117 -5.54 11.96 12.04
CA ASN A 117 -5.95 10.85 12.91
C ASN A 117 -7.21 10.20 12.29
N PRO A 118 -7.33 8.86 12.26
CA PRO A 118 -8.50 8.14 11.74
C PRO A 118 -9.85 8.68 12.22
N SER A 119 -9.91 9.19 13.46
CA SER A 119 -11.13 9.76 14.06
C SER A 119 -11.61 11.08 13.43
N THR A 120 -10.76 11.77 12.65
CA THR A 120 -11.06 13.09 12.05
C THR A 120 -11.15 13.06 10.53
N ILE A 121 -10.94 11.88 9.91
CA ILE A 121 -10.75 11.75 8.46
C ILE A 121 -12.02 12.13 7.69
N ALA A 122 -13.19 11.74 8.19
CA ALA A 122 -14.48 12.01 7.56
C ALA A 122 -14.86 13.49 7.60
N GLU A 123 -14.55 14.18 8.70
CA GLU A 123 -14.82 15.61 8.83
C GLU A 123 -13.95 16.43 7.86
N LYS A 124 -12.65 16.10 7.79
CA LYS A 124 -11.70 16.77 6.90
C LYS A 124 -11.96 16.48 5.42
N SER A 125 -12.38 15.27 5.07
CA SER A 125 -12.66 14.89 3.68
C SER A 125 -13.96 15.48 3.15
N ASN A 126 -14.89 15.89 4.01
CA ASN A 126 -16.20 16.38 3.60
C ASN A 126 -16.23 17.89 3.25
N VAL A 127 -15.10 18.59 3.41
CA VAL A 127 -14.98 20.01 3.06
C VAL A 127 -15.22 20.17 1.55
N ASP A 128 -16.08 21.14 1.19
CA ASP A 128 -16.43 21.49 -0.19
C ASP A 128 -17.11 20.38 -1.03
N LEU A 129 -17.50 19.26 -0.42
CA LEU A 129 -18.27 18.20 -1.09
C LEU A 129 -19.77 18.56 -1.18
N SER A 130 -20.44 18.08 -2.22
CA SER A 130 -21.90 18.03 -2.28
C SER A 130 -22.46 16.97 -1.31
N GLU A 131 -23.77 17.00 -1.07
CA GLU A 131 -24.43 16.00 -0.21
C GLU A 131 -24.29 14.57 -0.74
N ALA A 132 -24.38 14.39 -2.07
CA ALA A 132 -24.20 13.09 -2.72
C ALA A 132 -22.77 12.56 -2.54
N GLU A 133 -21.76 13.42 -2.71
CA GLU A 133 -20.35 13.03 -2.53
C GLU A 133 -20.03 12.73 -1.06
N ARG A 134 -20.62 13.46 -0.10
CA ARG A 134 -20.50 13.13 1.33
C ARG A 134 -21.12 11.77 1.66
N ALA A 135 -22.27 11.45 1.07
CA ALA A 135 -22.90 10.15 1.24
C ALA A 135 -22.05 9.02 0.63
N GLU A 136 -21.38 9.27 -0.50
CA GLU A 136 -20.43 8.33 -1.10
C GLU A 136 -19.22 8.08 -0.18
N VAL A 137 -18.63 9.13 0.38
CA VAL A 137 -17.54 9.02 1.36
C VAL A 137 -17.99 8.21 2.58
N ALA A 138 -19.16 8.52 3.15
CA ALA A 138 -19.68 7.80 4.30
C ALA A 138 -19.93 6.31 4.00
N ALA A 139 -20.47 6.00 2.82
CA ALA A 139 -20.69 4.62 2.37
C ALA A 139 -19.36 3.86 2.22
N PHE A 140 -18.33 4.49 1.65
CA PHE A 140 -17.01 3.89 1.53
C PHE A 140 -16.34 3.65 2.88
N LEU A 141 -16.39 4.62 3.79
CA LEU A 141 -15.84 4.47 5.15
C LEU A 141 -16.52 3.35 5.96
N ALA A 142 -17.77 3.03 5.63
CA ALA A 142 -18.49 1.91 6.22
C ALA A 142 -18.24 0.58 5.49
N SER A 143 -17.46 0.56 4.41
CA SER A 143 -17.26 -0.63 3.59
C SER A 143 -16.26 -1.62 4.18
N PRO A 144 -16.39 -2.92 3.85
CA PRO A 144 -15.39 -3.92 4.21
C PRO A 144 -14.00 -3.60 3.64
N ALA A 145 -13.92 -3.03 2.44
CA ALA A 145 -12.63 -2.71 1.82
C ALA A 145 -11.88 -1.63 2.61
N TYR A 146 -12.58 -0.60 3.09
CA TYR A 146 -11.99 0.40 3.98
C TYR A 146 -11.46 -0.26 5.26
N THR A 147 -12.33 -0.99 5.96
CA THR A 147 -11.99 -1.64 7.24
C THR A 147 -10.79 -2.57 7.12
N ARG A 148 -10.77 -3.42 6.10
CA ARG A 148 -9.68 -4.38 5.87
C ARG A 148 -8.36 -3.71 5.54
N PHE A 149 -8.35 -2.69 4.70
CA PHE A 149 -7.12 -1.98 4.37
C PHE A 149 -6.55 -1.24 5.58
N ILE A 150 -7.39 -0.53 6.35
CA ILE A 150 -6.94 0.17 7.57
C ILE A 150 -6.36 -0.80 8.58
N ALA A 151 -6.97 -1.98 8.76
CA ALA A 151 -6.42 -3.01 9.65
C ALA A 151 -4.99 -3.44 9.25
N THR A 152 -4.61 -3.36 7.98
CA THR A 152 -3.22 -3.66 7.56
C THR A 152 -2.21 -2.58 7.96
N LEU A 153 -2.68 -1.36 8.23
CA LEU A 153 -1.84 -0.26 8.70
C LEU A 153 -1.57 -0.34 10.21
N ASP A 154 -2.48 -0.98 10.95
CA ASP A 154 -2.37 -1.21 12.40
C ASP A 154 -1.52 -2.45 12.74
N ILE A 155 -1.20 -3.29 11.77
CA ILE A 155 -0.28 -4.41 11.98
C ILE A 155 1.11 -3.83 12.24
N GLU A 156 1.65 -4.10 13.43
CA GLU A 156 3.07 -3.92 13.72
C GLU A 156 3.85 -4.69 12.64
N SER A 157 4.40 -3.95 11.68
CA SER A 157 5.16 -4.55 10.60
C SER A 157 6.49 -5.00 11.19
N GLU A 158 6.56 -6.26 11.58
CA GLU A 158 7.85 -6.90 11.86
C GLU A 158 8.71 -6.78 10.60
N LEU A 159 9.89 -6.20 10.76
CA LEU A 159 10.89 -6.22 9.71
C LEU A 159 11.32 -7.67 9.51
N PRO A 160 11.55 -8.12 8.26
CA PRO A 160 11.96 -9.49 8.03
C PRO A 160 13.36 -9.71 8.62
N ASP A 161 13.64 -10.94 9.07
CA ASP A 161 14.92 -11.30 9.70
C ASP A 161 16.14 -10.95 8.83
N ASP A 162 15.96 -10.91 7.51
CA ASP A 162 17.01 -10.61 6.53
C ASP A 162 17.08 -9.14 6.11
N ILE A 163 16.36 -8.22 6.78
CA ILE A 163 16.32 -6.80 6.40
C ILE A 163 17.70 -6.14 6.39
N GLY A 164 18.58 -6.49 7.33
CA GLY A 164 19.95 -5.99 7.39
C GLY A 164 20.78 -6.43 6.19
N VAL A 165 20.56 -7.66 5.69
CA VAL A 165 21.20 -8.19 4.49
C VAL A 165 20.69 -7.48 3.24
N GLN A 166 19.36 -7.31 3.13
CA GLN A 166 18.76 -6.58 2.01
C GLN A 166 19.24 -5.13 1.96
N LEU A 167 19.37 -4.48 3.13
CA LEU A 167 19.84 -3.11 3.21
C LEU A 167 21.32 -2.99 2.86
N ALA A 168 22.20 -3.79 3.47
CA ALA A 168 23.63 -3.79 3.15
C ALA A 168 23.87 -4.01 1.65
N LYS A 169 23.12 -4.94 1.04
CA LYS A 169 23.17 -5.17 -0.40
C LYS A 169 22.74 -3.94 -1.21
N GLY A 170 21.62 -3.30 -0.85
CA GLY A 170 21.13 -2.11 -1.53
C GLY A 170 22.12 -0.94 -1.48
N LEU A 171 22.74 -0.72 -0.31
CA LEU A 171 23.76 0.29 -0.09
C LEU A 171 25.03 0.01 -0.90
N GLN A 172 25.46 -1.26 -0.96
CA GLN A 172 26.61 -1.66 -1.75
C GLN A 172 26.35 -1.48 -3.26
N ASP A 173 25.19 -1.92 -3.74
CA ASP A 173 24.87 -1.93 -5.18
C ASP A 173 24.66 -0.50 -5.72
N GLN A 174 24.03 0.40 -4.94
CA GLN A 174 23.66 1.75 -5.40
C GLN A 174 24.63 2.84 -4.97
N CYS A 175 25.24 2.69 -3.79
CA CYS A 175 26.10 3.72 -3.19
C CYS A 175 27.55 3.28 -2.98
N ARG A 176 27.90 2.02 -3.27
CA ARG A 176 29.23 1.44 -3.00
C ARG A 176 29.62 1.46 -1.51
N ILE A 177 28.63 1.56 -0.63
CA ILE A 177 28.80 1.54 0.82
C ILE A 177 28.77 0.08 1.27
N ALA A 178 29.89 -0.39 1.82
CA ALA A 178 30.00 -1.72 2.39
C ALA A 178 29.74 -1.64 3.90
N LEU A 179 28.61 -2.19 4.34
CA LEU A 179 28.29 -2.39 5.76
C LEU A 179 28.12 -3.88 6.04
N ASN A 180 28.50 -4.31 7.25
CA ASN A 180 28.10 -5.63 7.72
C ASN A 180 26.59 -5.58 8.05
N PRO A 181 25.78 -6.56 7.62
CA PRO A 181 24.39 -6.66 8.04
C PRO A 181 24.18 -6.56 9.55
N ASP A 182 25.11 -7.09 10.35
CA ASP A 182 25.04 -7.03 11.82
C ASP A 182 25.24 -5.62 12.39
N ASP A 183 25.81 -4.69 11.62
CA ASP A 183 26.01 -3.29 12.03
C ASP A 183 24.74 -2.44 11.85
N ILE A 184 23.69 -3.03 11.28
CA ILE A 184 22.41 -2.39 10.91
C ILE A 184 21.28 -2.80 11.87
N SER A 185 21.39 -3.98 12.50
CA SER A 185 20.40 -4.63 13.37
C SER A 185 20.65 -4.41 14.86
#